data_AF-A0A2G8HWD8-F1
#
_entry.id   AF-A0A2G8HWD8-F1
#
_cell.length_a   1.000
_cell.length_b   1.000
_cell.length_c   1.000
_cell.angle_alpha   90.00
_cell.angle_beta   90.00
_cell.angle_gamma   90.00
#
_symmetry.space_group_name_H-M   'P 1'
#
loop_
_entity.id
_entity.type
_entity.pdbx_description
1 polymer ?
#
loop_
_entity_poly.entity_id
_entity_poly.type
_entity_poly.pdbx_seq_one_letter_code
_entity_poly.pdbx_strand_id
1 'polypeptide(L)'
;MGLGFSILGPLSSILAQDDYTEDSDDHIEESLTDYRKENQKLVESIQRTHGNGAKGGMPKIDMSPDKLRPLITQINSQYSRMSYESSRAQIAENISKSPAKGMTKVFPKSVDFITHLLRDNRALLYLLDMFKDKKKLLFFFLANLFTFILGFILARMSSKESSMGKRFIRFFFRKLFIYGLRIFILIFFFGTELAPTFNIFKEVFL
;
A
#
# COMPACT_ATOMS: atom_id res chain seq x y z
N MET A 1 1.70 -16.50 15.87
CA MET A 1 1.32 -15.07 15.78
C MET A 1 1.19 -14.73 14.30
N GLY A 2 -0.03 -14.79 13.76
CA GLY A 2 -0.29 -14.52 12.35
C GLY A 2 -0.67 -13.05 12.15
N LEU A 3 0.12 -12.33 11.35
CA LEU A 3 -0.16 -10.95 10.94
C LEU A 3 -1.20 -10.98 9.80
N GLY A 4 -2.47 -10.98 10.17
CA GLY A 4 -3.59 -10.88 9.22
C GLY A 4 -3.96 -9.42 8.97
N PHE A 5 -3.61 -8.89 7.79
CA PHE A 5 -4.21 -7.67 7.27
C PHE A 5 -5.65 -7.97 6.85
N SER A 6 -6.64 -7.61 7.66
CA SER A 6 -8.06 -7.63 7.27
C SER A 6 -8.37 -6.45 6.34
N ILE A 7 -8.05 -6.61 5.05
CA ILE A 7 -8.47 -5.69 3.97
C ILE A 7 -9.82 -6.15 3.37
N LEU A 8 -10.44 -7.21 3.90
CA LEU A 8 -11.67 -7.82 3.36
C LEU A 8 -12.96 -7.43 4.08
N GLY A 9 -12.91 -6.97 5.34
CA GLY A 9 -14.06 -6.33 5.99
C GLY A 9 -14.64 -5.11 5.25
N PRO A 10 -13.82 -4.27 4.57
CA PRO A 10 -14.32 -3.13 3.79
C PRO A 10 -15.11 -3.53 2.55
N LEU A 11 -14.81 -4.66 1.90
CA LEU A 11 -15.47 -5.05 0.64
C LEU A 11 -16.95 -5.40 0.86
N SER A 12 -17.29 -6.07 1.96
CA SER A 12 -18.68 -6.42 2.26
C SER A 12 -19.54 -5.23 2.69
N SER A 13 -18.97 -4.22 3.34
CA SER A 13 -19.70 -2.99 3.70
C SER A 13 -19.79 -1.98 2.56
N ILE A 14 -18.85 -2.02 1.62
CA ILE A 14 -18.85 -1.19 0.41
C ILE A 14 -19.84 -1.72 -0.64
N LEU A 15 -20.09 -3.03 -0.68
CA LEU A 15 -21.08 -3.66 -1.57
C LEU A 15 -22.54 -3.47 -1.13
N ALA A 16 -22.80 -2.82 0.00
CA ALA A 16 -24.15 -2.70 0.58
C ALA A 16 -24.79 -1.31 0.41
N GLN A 17 -24.15 -0.38 -0.29
CA GLN A 17 -24.65 0.98 -0.47
C GLN A 17 -25.16 1.17 -1.91
N ASP A 18 -26.35 0.63 -2.16
CA ASP A 18 -27.17 0.97 -3.31
C ASP A 18 -27.73 2.39 -3.11
N ASP A 19 -27.26 3.35 -3.90
CA ASP A 19 -27.93 4.63 -4.10
C ASP A 19 -28.06 4.84 -5.62
N TYR A 20 -29.30 4.79 -6.10
CA TYR A 20 -29.67 4.85 -7.51
C TYR A 20 -29.85 6.32 -7.91
N THR A 21 -29.13 6.76 -8.94
CA THR A 21 -29.52 7.93 -9.74
C THR A 21 -29.70 7.48 -11.19
N GLU A 22 -30.96 7.46 -11.62
CA GLU A 22 -31.42 7.32 -13.01
C GLU A 22 -30.93 8.53 -13.83
N ASP A 23 -30.00 8.31 -14.77
CA ASP A 23 -29.99 8.97 -16.10
C ASP A 23 -28.70 8.58 -16.85
N SER A 24 -28.75 7.53 -17.69
CA SER A 24 -27.95 7.35 -18.94
C SER A 24 -28.06 5.91 -19.50
N ASP A 25 -29.23 5.60 -20.07
CA ASP A 25 -29.51 4.43 -20.92
C ASP A 25 -28.86 4.68 -22.31
N ASP A 26 -27.98 3.87 -22.90
CA ASP A 26 -28.17 2.47 -23.30
C ASP A 26 -26.85 1.66 -23.31
N HIS A 27 -25.72 2.26 -22.91
CA HIS A 27 -24.41 1.57 -22.84
C HIS A 27 -23.98 1.20 -21.41
N ILE A 28 -24.70 1.71 -20.41
CA ILE A 28 -24.44 1.41 -19.01
C ILE A 28 -25.00 0.03 -18.65
N GLU A 29 -26.12 -0.38 -19.22
CA GLU A 29 -26.76 -1.66 -18.90
C GLU A 29 -25.86 -2.87 -19.20
N GLU A 30 -25.13 -2.88 -20.32
CA GLU A 30 -24.23 -3.99 -20.68
C GLU A 30 -23.02 -4.06 -19.71
N SER A 31 -22.41 -2.91 -19.40
CA SER A 31 -21.33 -2.85 -18.43
C SER A 31 -21.80 -3.18 -17.00
N LEU A 32 -22.98 -2.72 -16.59
CA LEU A 32 -23.59 -3.04 -15.31
C LEU A 32 -24.01 -4.50 -15.21
N THR A 33 -24.48 -5.12 -16.29
CA THR A 33 -24.80 -6.55 -16.29
C THR A 33 -23.56 -7.42 -16.20
N ASP A 34 -22.46 -7.03 -16.85
CA ASP A 34 -21.18 -7.71 -16.70
C ASP A 34 -20.58 -7.52 -15.29
N TYR A 35 -20.66 -6.30 -14.73
CA TYR A 35 -20.25 -6.03 -13.35
C TYR A 35 -21.12 -6.77 -12.32
N ARG A 36 -22.45 -6.86 -12.55
CA ARG A 36 -23.37 -7.63 -11.69
C ARG A 36 -23.07 -9.13 -11.79
N LYS A 37 -22.76 -9.65 -12.98
CA LYS A 37 -22.34 -11.05 -13.16
C LYS A 37 -21.02 -11.35 -12.46
N GLU A 38 -20.04 -10.45 -12.53
CA GLU A 38 -18.73 -10.66 -11.89
C GLU A 38 -18.85 -10.58 -10.36
N ASN A 39 -19.61 -9.60 -9.84
CA ASN A 39 -19.91 -9.50 -8.41
C ASN A 39 -20.76 -10.68 -7.92
N GLN A 40 -21.74 -11.15 -8.69
CA GLN A 40 -22.50 -12.36 -8.36
C GLN A 40 -21.63 -13.60 -8.35
N LYS A 41 -20.70 -13.76 -9.30
CA LYS A 41 -19.71 -14.85 -9.27
C LYS A 41 -18.80 -14.77 -8.04
N LEU A 42 -18.40 -13.56 -7.64
CA LEU A 42 -17.60 -13.35 -6.44
C LEU A 42 -18.40 -13.71 -5.18
N VAL A 43 -19.64 -13.24 -5.06
CA VAL A 43 -20.55 -13.54 -3.95
C VAL A 43 -20.89 -15.03 -3.91
N GLU A 44 -21.17 -15.68 -5.05
CA GLU A 44 -21.37 -17.13 -5.14
C GLU A 44 -20.11 -17.89 -4.75
N SER A 45 -18.92 -17.43 -5.16
CA SER A 45 -17.66 -18.08 -4.77
C SER A 45 -17.43 -17.98 -3.26
N ILE A 46 -17.81 -16.86 -2.65
CA ILE A 46 -17.75 -16.65 -1.20
C ILE A 46 -18.79 -17.52 -0.49
N GLN A 47 -20.04 -17.55 -0.98
CA GLN A 47 -21.12 -18.35 -0.40
C GLN A 47 -20.88 -19.86 -0.54
N ARG A 48 -20.37 -20.34 -1.68
CA ARG A 48 -19.98 -21.76 -1.86
C ARG A 48 -18.80 -22.14 -0.98
N THR A 49 -17.87 -21.21 -0.74
CA THR A 49 -16.75 -21.42 0.19
C THR A 49 -17.21 -21.38 1.66
N HIS A 50 -18.28 -20.65 1.98
CA HIS A 50 -18.86 -20.56 3.33
C HIS A 50 -19.91 -21.65 3.64
N GLY A 51 -20.57 -22.23 2.63
CA GLY A 51 -21.63 -23.24 2.81
C GLY A 51 -21.13 -24.62 3.26
N ASN A 52 -19.85 -24.93 3.08
CA ASN A 52 -19.23 -26.18 3.53
C ASN A 52 -18.45 -25.97 4.83
N GLY A 53 -19.18 -25.87 5.96
CA GLY A 53 -18.84 -26.47 7.26
C GLY A 53 -17.41 -26.42 7.83
N ALA A 54 -16.54 -25.50 7.43
CA ALA A 54 -15.15 -25.43 7.89
C ALA A 54 -14.78 -24.01 8.33
N LYS A 55 -14.54 -23.87 9.63
CA LYS A 55 -13.82 -22.79 10.34
C LYS A 55 -13.32 -21.66 9.43
N GLY A 56 -13.93 -20.48 9.57
CA GLY A 56 -13.70 -19.26 8.77
C GLY A 56 -12.23 -18.95 8.48
N GLY A 57 -11.72 -19.54 7.41
CA GLY A 57 -10.47 -19.18 6.79
C GLY A 57 -10.74 -18.03 5.84
N MET A 58 -10.10 -16.89 6.08
CA MET A 58 -10.14 -15.75 5.16
C MET A 58 -9.88 -16.23 3.71
N PRO A 59 -10.58 -15.68 2.71
CA PRO A 59 -10.25 -15.91 1.31
C PRO A 59 -8.76 -15.64 1.12
N LYS A 60 -8.01 -16.62 0.62
CA LYS A 60 -6.62 -16.41 0.22
C LYS A 60 -6.65 -15.50 -1.00
N ILE A 61 -6.57 -14.18 -0.78
CA ILE A 61 -6.31 -13.24 -1.84
C ILE A 61 -4.94 -13.61 -2.41
N ASP A 62 -4.95 -14.04 -3.66
CA ASP A 62 -3.73 -14.21 -4.42
C ASP A 62 -3.11 -12.82 -4.63
N MET A 63 -2.02 -12.55 -3.91
CA MET A 63 -1.29 -11.28 -3.94
C MET A 63 -0.39 -11.15 -5.17
N SER A 64 -0.61 -11.95 -6.22
CA SER A 64 0.08 -11.74 -7.49
C SER A 64 -0.21 -10.34 -8.02
N PRO A 65 0.82 -9.60 -8.47
CA PRO A 65 0.63 -8.25 -9.00
C PRO A 65 -0.44 -8.15 -10.08
N ASP A 66 -0.62 -9.20 -10.88
CA ASP A 66 -1.61 -9.23 -11.95
C ASP A 66 -3.06 -9.27 -11.44
N LYS A 67 -3.31 -9.87 -10.27
CA LYS A 67 -4.63 -9.90 -9.62
C LYS A 67 -4.90 -8.68 -8.73
N LEU A 68 -3.84 -8.02 -8.26
CA LEU A 68 -3.95 -6.78 -7.49
C LEU A 68 -4.30 -5.57 -8.35
N ARG A 69 -3.89 -5.57 -9.63
CA ARG A 69 -4.16 -4.46 -10.55
C ARG A 69 -5.66 -4.13 -10.71
N PRO A 70 -6.55 -5.10 -11.03
CA PRO A 70 -7.99 -4.79 -11.15
C PRO A 70 -8.59 -4.33 -9.82
N LEU A 71 -8.14 -4.88 -8.68
CA LEU A 71 -8.57 -4.46 -7.34
C LEU A 71 -8.18 -3.00 -7.06
N ILE A 72 -6.95 -2.61 -7.39
CA ILE A 72 -6.49 -1.22 -7.23
C ILE A 72 -7.30 -0.28 -8.13
N THR A 73 -7.55 -0.67 -9.38
CA THR A 73 -8.37 0.14 -10.29
C THR A 73 -9.80 0.31 -9.77
N GLN A 74 -10.40 -0.73 -9.20
CA GLN A 74 -11.74 -0.67 -8.60
C GLN A 74 -11.78 0.24 -7.37
N ILE A 75 -10.78 0.13 -6.49
CA ILE A 75 -10.67 1.00 -5.31
C ILE A 75 -10.50 2.45 -5.78
N ASN A 76 -9.59 2.70 -6.71
CA ASN A 76 -9.33 4.05 -7.21
C ASN A 76 -10.55 4.66 -7.92
N SER A 77 -11.29 3.87 -8.71
CA SER A 77 -12.50 4.36 -9.38
C SER A 77 -13.59 4.76 -8.38
N GLN A 78 -13.73 4.02 -7.29
CA GLN A 78 -14.66 4.36 -6.22
C GLN A 78 -14.23 5.66 -5.52
N TYR A 79 -12.99 5.75 -5.04
CA TYR A 79 -12.52 6.91 -4.29
C TYR A 79 -12.42 8.17 -5.16
N SER A 80 -12.09 8.05 -6.44
CA SER A 80 -12.04 9.19 -7.37
C SER A 80 -13.41 9.80 -7.66
N ARG A 81 -14.49 8.99 -7.63
CA ARG A 81 -15.89 9.45 -7.82
C ARG A 81 -16.47 10.13 -6.56
N MET A 82 -15.96 9.80 -5.38
CA MET A 82 -16.40 10.43 -4.14
C MET A 82 -15.86 11.86 -4.01
N SER A 83 -16.51 12.69 -3.18
CA SER A 83 -15.92 13.96 -2.76
C SER A 83 -14.67 13.70 -1.89
N TYR A 84 -13.73 14.65 -1.88
CA TYR A 84 -12.50 14.51 -1.08
C TYR A 84 -12.81 14.28 0.41
N GLU A 85 -13.74 15.07 0.98
CA GLU A 85 -14.15 14.95 2.37
C GLU A 85 -14.82 13.61 2.68
N SER A 86 -15.66 13.11 1.78
CA SER A 86 -16.28 11.79 1.92
C SER A 86 -15.25 10.67 1.88
N SER A 87 -14.27 10.74 0.95
CA SER A 87 -13.16 9.77 0.88
C SER A 87 -12.33 9.79 2.16
N ARG A 88 -11.97 10.98 2.64
CA ARG A 88 -11.18 11.19 3.85
C ARG A 88 -11.87 10.63 5.08
N ALA A 89 -13.17 10.90 5.24
CA ALA A 89 -13.97 10.39 6.35
C ALA A 89 -14.03 8.86 6.34
N GLN A 90 -14.29 8.25 5.17
CA GLN A 90 -14.35 6.80 5.03
C GLN A 90 -12.99 6.13 5.31
N ILE A 91 -11.89 6.73 4.83
CA ILE A 91 -10.54 6.25 5.11
C ILE A 91 -10.21 6.36 6.59
N ALA A 92 -10.53 7.49 7.22
CA ALA A 92 -10.33 7.69 8.66
C ALA A 92 -11.11 6.66 9.48
N GLU A 93 -12.37 6.40 9.12
CA GLU A 93 -13.21 5.40 9.76
C GLU A 93 -12.60 3.99 9.61
N ASN A 94 -12.19 3.62 8.40
CA ASN A 94 -11.58 2.33 8.13
C ASN A 94 -10.27 2.13 8.90
N ILE A 95 -9.40 3.16 8.94
CA ILE A 95 -8.16 3.08 9.71
C ILE A 95 -8.46 2.98 11.22
N SER A 96 -9.50 3.66 11.70
CA SER A 96 -9.89 3.60 13.12
C SER A 96 -10.35 2.21 13.57
N LYS A 97 -10.87 1.41 12.64
CA LYS A 97 -11.27 0.01 12.85
C LYS A 97 -10.10 -0.97 12.64
N SER A 98 -8.98 -0.51 12.12
CA SER A 98 -7.80 -1.32 11.82
C SER A 98 -6.76 -1.30 12.95
N PRO A 99 -5.82 -2.25 12.98
CA PRO A 99 -4.63 -2.18 13.83
C PRO A 99 -3.79 -0.90 13.62
N ALA A 100 -3.98 -0.20 12.50
CA ALA A 100 -3.29 1.05 12.18
C ALA A 100 -3.90 2.30 12.85
N LYS A 101 -4.95 2.17 13.69
CA LYS A 101 -5.54 3.28 14.46
C LYS A 101 -4.53 4.13 15.24
N GLY A 102 -3.44 3.52 15.72
CA GLY A 102 -2.37 4.24 16.41
C GLY A 102 -1.59 5.20 15.51
N MET A 103 -1.40 4.85 14.23
CA MET A 103 -0.64 5.67 13.29
C MET A 103 -1.35 6.98 12.95
N THR A 104 -2.67 6.97 12.80
CA THR A 104 -3.42 8.19 12.48
C THR A 104 -3.49 9.19 13.63
N LYS A 105 -3.35 8.71 14.88
CA LYS A 105 -3.22 9.60 16.05
C LYS A 105 -1.88 10.33 16.11
N VAL A 106 -0.80 9.65 15.71
CA VAL A 106 0.56 10.22 15.74
C VAL A 106 0.83 11.06 14.48
N PHE A 107 0.27 10.65 13.35
CA PHE A 107 0.45 11.31 12.05
C PHE A 107 -0.92 11.63 11.45
N PRO A 108 -1.58 12.73 11.83
CA PRO A 108 -2.92 13.06 11.33
C PRO A 108 -2.95 13.26 9.81
N LYS A 109 -1.88 13.83 9.24
CA LYS A 109 -1.66 13.98 7.79
C LYS A 109 -1.54 12.65 7.03
N SER A 110 -1.36 11.52 7.72
CA SER A 110 -1.34 10.21 7.05
C SER A 110 -2.68 9.87 6.40
N VAL A 111 -3.79 10.33 6.98
CA VAL A 111 -5.13 10.15 6.38
C VAL A 111 -5.19 10.91 5.06
N ASP A 112 -4.79 12.18 5.04
CA ASP A 112 -4.79 13.01 3.84
C ASP A 112 -3.89 12.43 2.74
N PHE A 113 -2.72 11.92 3.12
CA PHE A 113 -1.81 11.23 2.20
C PHE A 113 -2.45 9.98 1.59
N ILE A 114 -3.07 9.13 2.41
CA ILE A 114 -3.76 7.93 1.92
C ILE A 114 -4.95 8.33 1.04
N THR A 115 -5.66 9.40 1.37
CA THR A 115 -6.76 9.93 0.54
C THR A 115 -6.28 10.35 -0.84
N HIS A 116 -5.21 11.14 -0.92
CA HIS A 116 -4.63 11.51 -2.23
C HIS A 116 -4.09 10.28 -2.97
N LEU A 117 -3.47 9.34 -2.26
CA LEU A 117 -2.92 8.11 -2.84
C LEU A 117 -3.99 7.19 -3.45
N LEU A 118 -5.11 6.99 -2.75
CA LEU A 118 -6.23 6.16 -3.22
C LEU A 118 -7.06 6.84 -4.31
N ARG A 119 -7.00 8.18 -4.40
CA ARG A 119 -7.68 8.93 -5.47
C ARG A 119 -6.83 9.05 -6.73
N ASP A 120 -5.50 8.93 -6.61
CA ASP A 120 -4.58 8.97 -7.75
C ASP A 120 -4.57 7.61 -8.49
N ASN A 121 -5.12 7.63 -9.70
CA ASN A 121 -5.23 6.46 -10.58
C ASN A 121 -3.87 5.88 -11.02
N ARG A 122 -2.76 6.60 -10.83
CA ARG A 122 -1.42 6.22 -11.27
C ARG A 122 -0.55 5.80 -10.08
N ALA A 123 -0.58 6.52 -8.96
CA ALA A 123 0.38 6.30 -7.87
C ALA A 123 0.42 4.84 -7.36
N LEU A 124 -0.73 4.22 -7.08
CA LEU A 124 -0.79 2.83 -6.64
C LEU A 124 -0.42 1.83 -7.73
N LEU A 125 -0.75 2.12 -8.99
CA LEU A 125 -0.39 1.25 -10.12
C LEU A 125 1.13 1.24 -10.35
N TYR A 126 1.78 2.41 -10.29
CA TYR A 126 3.24 2.51 -10.40
C TYR A 126 3.94 1.83 -9.22
N LEU A 127 3.40 1.96 -7.99
CA LEU A 127 3.89 1.20 -6.84
C LEU A 127 3.74 -0.31 -7.04
N LEU A 128 2.65 -0.76 -7.65
CA LEU A 128 2.43 -2.17 -7.95
C LEU A 128 3.40 -2.67 -9.04
N ASP A 129 3.69 -1.84 -10.03
CA ASP A 129 4.65 -2.17 -11.10
C ASP A 129 6.07 -2.37 -10.57
N MET A 130 6.44 -1.76 -9.43
CA MET A 130 7.70 -2.07 -8.73
C MET A 130 7.83 -3.57 -8.38
N PHE A 131 6.71 -4.22 -8.03
CA PHE A 131 6.71 -5.63 -7.64
C PHE A 131 6.68 -6.59 -8.84
N LYS A 132 6.41 -6.09 -10.05
CA LYS A 132 6.43 -6.91 -11.27
C LYS A 132 7.84 -7.24 -11.73
N ASP A 133 8.77 -6.30 -11.62
CA ASP A 133 10.16 -6.52 -12.04
C ASP A 133 10.94 -7.29 -10.96
N LYS A 134 10.75 -8.62 -10.96
CA LYS A 134 11.43 -9.55 -10.03
C LYS A 134 12.95 -9.41 -10.09
N LYS A 135 13.52 -9.04 -11.25
CA LYS A 135 14.97 -8.86 -11.41
C LYS A 135 15.42 -7.60 -10.69
N LYS A 136 14.79 -6.45 -10.96
CA LYS A 136 15.08 -5.20 -10.22
C LYS A 136 14.89 -5.39 -8.72
N LEU A 137 13.81 -6.06 -8.30
CA LEU A 137 13.52 -6.31 -6.89
C LEU A 137 14.59 -7.21 -6.23
N LEU A 138 15.07 -8.22 -6.95
CA LEU A 138 16.17 -9.07 -6.50
C LEU A 138 17.48 -8.28 -6.37
N PHE A 139 17.84 -7.46 -7.36
CA PHE A 139 19.02 -6.60 -7.29
C PHE A 139 18.92 -5.58 -6.15
N PHE A 140 17.75 -4.97 -5.96
CA PHE A 140 17.49 -4.09 -4.83
C PHE A 140 17.64 -4.82 -3.49
N PHE A 141 17.13 -6.05 -3.38
CA PHE A 141 17.30 -6.88 -2.18
C PHE A 141 18.77 -7.20 -1.93
N LEU A 142 19.53 -7.61 -2.95
CA LEU A 142 20.96 -7.87 -2.85
C LEU A 142 21.74 -6.60 -2.46
N ALA A 143 21.41 -5.45 -3.06
CA ALA A 143 22.03 -4.17 -2.73
C ALA A 143 21.76 -3.77 -1.28
N ASN A 144 20.53 -3.95 -0.79
CA ASN A 144 20.19 -3.73 0.61
C ASN A 144 20.95 -4.69 1.54
N LEU A 145 21.02 -5.97 1.19
CA LEU A 145 21.80 -6.96 1.93
C LEU A 145 23.29 -6.58 1.98
N PHE A 146 23.84 -6.11 0.87
CA PHE A 146 25.20 -5.57 0.82
C PHE A 146 25.37 -4.37 1.75
N THR A 147 24.41 -3.44 1.83
CA THR A 147 24.50 -2.33 2.80
C THR A 147 24.49 -2.79 4.25
N PHE A 148 23.80 -3.90 4.58
CA PHE A 148 23.85 -4.49 5.92
C PHE A 148 25.24 -5.04 6.23
N ILE A 149 25.84 -5.80 5.30
CA ILE A 149 27.20 -6.34 5.44
C ILE A 149 28.21 -5.21 5.58
N LEU A 150 28.11 -4.18 4.72
CA LEU A 150 28.97 -3.00 4.78
C LEU A 150 28.84 -2.28 6.12
N GLY A 151 27.60 -2.10 6.60
CA GLY A 151 27.32 -1.51 7.91
C GLY A 151 27.94 -2.31 9.07
N PHE A 152 27.93 -3.65 8.98
CA PHE A 152 28.57 -4.53 9.95
C PHE A 152 30.10 -4.43 9.92
N ILE A 153 30.73 -4.41 8.74
CA ILE A 153 32.17 -4.23 8.58
C ILE A 153 32.61 -2.87 9.14
N LEU A 154 31.91 -1.79 8.78
CA LEU A 154 32.11 -0.44 9.32
C LEU A 154 31.97 -0.40 10.85
N ALA A 155 31.04 -1.18 11.39
CA ALA A 155 30.89 -1.29 12.85
C ALA A 155 32.08 -2.00 13.50
N ARG A 156 32.59 -3.07 12.87
CA ARG A 156 33.72 -3.84 13.38
C ARG A 156 35.03 -3.04 13.32
N MET A 157 35.30 -2.31 12.24
CA MET A 157 36.51 -1.50 12.08
C MET A 157 36.58 -0.30 13.03
N SER A 158 35.43 0.24 13.44
CA SER A 158 35.35 1.43 14.30
C SER A 158 35.58 1.14 15.80
N SER A 159 35.85 -0.11 16.19
CA SER A 159 35.93 -0.53 17.60
C SER A 159 37.24 -0.17 18.32
N LYS A 160 38.27 0.29 17.60
CA LYS A 160 39.54 0.76 18.20
C LYS A 160 39.46 2.24 18.62
N GLU A 161 39.64 2.45 19.93
CA GLU A 161 40.04 3.66 20.65
C GLU A 161 39.43 5.01 20.22
N SER A 162 38.45 5.49 20.99
CA SER A 162 37.93 6.84 20.86
C SER A 162 37.15 7.22 22.12
N SER A 163 37.36 8.45 22.59
CA SER A 163 36.53 9.12 23.61
C SER A 163 35.02 9.01 23.29
N MET A 164 34.18 8.97 24.34
CA MET A 164 32.75 8.67 24.29
C MET A 164 31.97 9.59 23.32
N GLY A 165 32.30 10.89 23.27
CA GLY A 165 31.68 11.85 22.34
C GLY A 165 32.06 11.60 20.87
N LYS A 166 33.33 11.32 20.59
CA LYS A 166 33.81 10.95 19.24
C LYS A 166 33.19 9.63 18.75
N ARG A 167 32.85 8.70 19.67
CA ARG A 167 32.10 7.47 19.34
C ARG A 167 30.66 7.77 18.90
N PHE A 168 29.96 8.68 19.57
CA PHE A 168 28.59 9.04 19.21
C PHE A 168 28.51 9.71 17.84
N ILE A 169 29.38 10.70 17.58
CA ILE A 169 29.45 11.39 16.28
C ILE A 169 29.75 10.39 15.15
N ARG A 170 30.75 9.51 15.34
CA ARG A 170 31.08 8.47 14.36
C ARG A 170 29.93 7.47 14.15
N PHE A 171 29.19 7.12 15.20
CA PHE A 171 27.99 6.30 15.11
C PHE A 171 26.90 6.99 14.29
N PHE A 172 26.64 8.27 14.55
CA PHE A 172 25.64 9.07 13.84
C PHE A 172 25.99 9.19 12.36
N PHE A 173 27.21 9.59 12.01
CA PHE A 173 27.66 9.68 10.61
C PHE A 173 27.60 8.33 9.91
N ARG A 174 27.99 7.24 10.58
CA ARG A 174 27.87 5.88 10.01
C ARG A 174 26.41 5.53 9.73
N LYS A 175 25.51 5.80 10.67
CA LYS A 175 24.07 5.57 10.49
C LYS A 175 23.54 6.42 9.34
N LEU A 176 23.85 7.71 9.33
CA LEU A 176 23.44 8.63 8.28
C LEU A 176 23.96 8.19 6.90
N PHE A 177 25.22 7.76 6.80
CA PHE A 177 25.81 7.24 5.57
C PHE A 177 25.08 5.98 5.07
N ILE A 178 24.82 5.00 5.95
CA ILE A 178 24.11 3.77 5.57
C ILE A 178 22.65 4.07 5.18
N TYR A 179 21.95 4.94 5.91
CA TYR A 179 20.59 5.33 5.56
C TYR A 179 20.56 6.12 4.25
N GLY A 180 21.47 7.07 4.04
CA GLY A 180 21.62 7.82 2.80
C GLY A 180 21.90 6.91 1.61
N LEU A 181 22.80 5.93 1.78
CA LEU A 181 23.09 4.93 0.75
C LEU A 181 21.86 4.08 0.41
N ARG A 182 21.06 3.68 1.41
CA ARG A 182 19.81 2.94 1.18
C ARG A 182 18.76 3.76 0.44
N ILE A 183 18.59 5.02 0.83
CA ILE A 183 17.69 5.95 0.14
C ILE A 183 18.16 6.13 -1.31
N PHE A 184 19.47 6.31 -1.53
CA PHE A 184 20.05 6.41 -2.86
C PHE A 184 19.79 5.16 -3.71
N ILE A 185 20.01 3.94 -3.16
CA ILE A 185 19.70 2.68 -3.84
C ILE A 185 18.22 2.60 -4.19
N LEU A 186 17.33 2.99 -3.27
CA LEU A 186 15.88 2.98 -3.49
C LEU A 186 15.48 3.93 -4.63
N ILE A 187 16.03 5.14 -4.66
CA ILE A 187 15.78 6.11 -5.75
C ILE A 187 16.39 5.61 -7.07
N PHE A 188 17.58 5.02 -7.04
CA PHE A 188 18.25 4.52 -8.23
C PHE A 188 17.45 3.39 -8.92
N PHE A 189 16.87 2.47 -8.15
CA PHE A 189 16.12 1.33 -8.70
C PHE A 189 14.66 1.63 -9.01
N PHE A 190 14.01 2.48 -8.20
CA PHE A 190 12.56 2.68 -8.22
C PHE A 190 12.13 4.16 -8.27
N GLY A 191 13.04 5.07 -8.61
CA GLY A 191 12.75 6.50 -8.60
C GLY A 191 11.61 6.89 -9.54
N THR A 192 11.51 6.24 -10.69
CA THR A 192 10.43 6.46 -11.66
C THR A 192 9.07 5.99 -11.16
N GLU A 193 9.04 4.85 -10.47
CA GLU A 193 7.84 4.22 -9.94
C GLU A 193 7.37 4.91 -8.63
N LEU A 194 8.30 5.47 -7.86
CA LEU A 194 8.01 6.23 -6.65
C LEU A 194 7.64 7.70 -6.91
N ALA A 195 8.00 8.26 -8.06
CA ALA A 195 7.74 9.66 -8.40
C ALA A 195 6.30 10.13 -8.15
N PRO A 196 5.23 9.43 -8.62
CA PRO A 196 3.86 9.88 -8.38
C PRO A 196 3.51 9.88 -6.88
N THR A 197 3.89 8.82 -6.15
CA THR A 197 3.70 8.72 -4.70
C THR A 197 4.45 9.82 -3.95
N PHE A 198 5.66 10.15 -4.40
CA PHE A 198 6.48 11.20 -3.80
C PHE A 198 5.92 12.61 -4.07
N ASN A 199 5.29 12.83 -5.23
CA ASN A 199 4.60 14.08 -5.51
C ASN A 199 3.43 14.31 -4.55
N ILE A 200 2.63 13.27 -4.31
CA ILE A 200 1.55 13.30 -3.30
C ILE A 200 2.12 13.53 -1.90
N PHE A 201 3.25 12.89 -1.57
CA PHE A 201 3.90 13.10 -0.28
C PHE A 201 4.31 14.56 -0.08
N LYS A 202 4.91 15.18 -1.10
CA LYS A 202 5.26 16.61 -1.05
C LYS A 202 4.00 17.46 -0.84
N GLU A 203 2.96 17.24 -1.62
CA GLU A 203 1.71 18.01 -1.53
C GLU A 203 1.07 18.00 -0.13
N VAL A 204 1.18 16.89 0.59
CA VAL A 204 0.56 16.75 1.92
C VAL A 204 1.49 17.20 3.05
N PHE A 205 2.78 16.90 2.96
CA PHE A 205 3.72 17.04 4.08
C PHE A 205 4.69 18.22 3.99
N LEU A 206 4.93 18.77 2.79
CA LEU A 206 5.86 19.87 2.54
C LEU A 206 5.13 21.13 2.09
#